data_AF-A0AAF0UYU8-F1
#
_entry.id   AF-A0AAF0UYU8-F1
#
_cell.length_a   1.000
_cell.length_b   1.000
_cell.length_c   1.000
_cell.angle_alpha   90.00
_cell.angle_beta   90.00
_cell.angle_gamma   90.00
#
_symmetry.space_group_name_H-M   'P 1'
#
loop_
_entity.id
_entity.type
_entity.pdbx_description
1 polymer ?
#
loop_
_entity_poly.entity_id
_entity_poly.type
_entity_poly.pdbx_seq_one_letter_code
_entity_poly.pdbx_strand_id
1 'polypeptide(L)' 'MVDGLQVRILEEAHSSRYSIHLGSTKMYHDLREVYWWISVKKGIAEFVAKCPNCQQVKVEHQRPSGLAQKIELLK' A
#
# COMPACT_ATOMS: atom_id res chain seq x y z
N MET A 1 3.94 2.84 17.89
CA MET A 1 4.85 1.69 17.81
C MET A 1 4.02 0.52 17.33
N VAL A 2 4.37 -0.07 16.18
CA VAL A 2 3.69 -1.28 15.69
C VAL A 2 4.11 -2.41 16.62
N ASP A 3 3.15 -3.08 17.24
CA ASP A 3 3.41 -4.18 18.18
C ASP A 3 4.16 -5.30 17.44
N GLY A 4 5.08 -6.00 18.10
CA GLY A 4 5.79 -7.15 17.51
C GLY A 4 4.84 -8.25 17.02
N LEU A 5 3.64 -8.36 17.59
CA LEU A 5 2.58 -9.24 17.08
C LEU A 5 2.01 -8.74 15.74
N GLN A 6 1.75 -7.44 15.63
CA GLN A 6 1.22 -6.83 14.40
C GLN A 6 2.20 -7.03 13.25
N VAL A 7 3.51 -6.85 13.49
CA VAL A 7 4.54 -7.08 12.47
C VAL A 7 4.50 -8.51 11.96
N ARG A 8 4.39 -9.51 12.84
CA ARG A 8 4.32 -10.92 12.43
C ARG A 8 3.06 -11.26 11.62
N ILE A 9 1.91 -10.68 11.98
CA ILE A 9 0.68 -10.86 11.23
C ILE A 9 0.80 -10.25 9.82
N LEU A 10 1.40 -9.05 9.71
CA LEU A 10 1.64 -8.40 8.42
C LEU A 10 2.62 -9.20 7.56
N GLU A 11 3.68 -9.74 8.17
CA GLU A 11 4.66 -10.59 7.49
C GLU A 11 4.01 -11.87 6.94
N GLU A 12 3.24 -12.60 7.77
CA GLU A 12 2.55 -13.81 7.33
C GLU A 12 1.57 -13.51 6.20
N ALA A 13 0.76 -12.46 6.33
CA ALA A 13 -0.22 -12.09 5.32
C ALA A 13 0.40 -11.61 3.99
N HIS A 14 1.64 -11.12 4.01
CA HIS A 14 2.30 -10.59 2.81
C HIS A 14 3.29 -11.57 2.16
N SER A 15 4.02 -12.33 2.96
CA SER A 15 5.17 -13.15 2.55
C SER A 15 4.85 -14.66 2.53
N SER A 16 3.64 -15.06 2.94
CA SER A 16 3.13 -16.42 2.78
C SER A 16 3.23 -16.89 1.32
N ARG A 17 3.56 -18.17 1.11
CA ARG A 17 3.56 -18.77 -0.24
C ARG A 17 2.19 -18.73 -0.93
N TYR A 18 1.13 -18.58 -0.15
CA TYR A 18 -0.25 -18.47 -0.63
C TYR A 18 -0.67 -17.01 -0.86
N SER A 19 0.11 -16.06 -0.35
CA SER A 19 -0.08 -14.64 -0.59
C SER A 19 0.68 -14.26 -1.87
N ILE A 20 0.00 -14.32 -3.01
CA ILE A 20 0.53 -13.75 -4.27
C ILE A 20 0.65 -12.22 -4.05
N HIS A 21 1.82 -11.76 -3.57
CA HIS A 21 2.15 -10.38 -3.14
C HIS A 21 0.96 -9.42 -3.17
N LEU A 22 0.11 -9.58 -2.16
CA LEU A 22 -1.17 -8.90 -2.12
C LEU A 22 -0.93 -7.40 -2.01
N GLY A 23 -1.55 -6.63 -2.91
CA GLY A 23 -1.58 -5.17 -2.77
C GLY A 23 -2.25 -4.78 -1.45
N SER A 24 -1.93 -3.57 -0.95
CA SER A 24 -2.40 -3.07 0.35
C SER A 24 -3.91 -3.19 0.55
N THR A 25 -4.70 -3.05 -0.52
CA THR A 25 -6.16 -3.17 -0.48
C THR A 25 -6.61 -4.58 -0.10
N LYS A 26 -6.13 -5.61 -0.81
CA LYS A 26 -6.54 -6.99 -0.53
C LYS A 26 -6.09 -7.42 0.87
N MET A 27 -4.85 -7.10 1.21
CA MET A 27 -4.31 -7.40 2.55
C MET A 27 -5.13 -6.73 3.66
N TYR A 28 -5.66 -5.51 3.45
CA TYR A 28 -6.57 -4.88 4.40
C TYR A 28 -7.91 -5.61 4.52
N HIS A 29 -8.50 -6.05 3.41
CA HIS A 29 -9.75 -6.78 3.43
C HIS A 29 -9.62 -8.15 4.11
N ASP A 30 -8.53 -8.86 3.87
CA ASP A 30 -8.31 -10.17 4.50
C ASP A 30 -8.05 -10.02 6.02
N LEU A 31 -7.23 -9.04 6.42
CA LEU A 31 -6.85 -8.89 7.83
C LEU A 31 -7.96 -8.29 8.70
N ARG A 32 -8.82 -7.41 8.16
CA ARG A 32 -9.89 -6.77 8.95
C ARG A 32 -10.99 -7.72 9.42
N GLU A 33 -11.08 -8.91 8.84
CA GLU A 33 -12.10 -9.91 9.20
C GLU A 33 -11.73 -10.67 10.47
N VAL A 34 -10.42 -10.83 10.71
CA VAL A 34 -9.88 -11.65 11.80
C VAL A 34 -9.15 -10.83 12.87
N TYR A 35 -8.62 -9.66 12.51
CA TYR A 35 -7.85 -8.84 13.43
C TYR A 35 -8.31 -7.39 13.47
N TRP A 36 -8.21 -6.81 14.66
CA TRP A 36 -8.54 -5.41 14.89
C TRP A 36 -7.49 -4.75 15.79
N TRP A 37 -6.93 -3.62 15.33
CA TRP A 37 -6.10 -2.72 16.12
C TRP A 37 -6.17 -1.30 15.56
N ILE A 38 -5.67 -0.31 16.29
CA ILE A 38 -5.72 1.08 15.83
C ILE A 38 -4.89 1.25 14.55
N SER A 39 -5.47 1.85 13.53
CA SER A 39 -4.79 2.18 12.27
C SER A 39 -4.26 0.96 11.47
N VAL A 40 -4.98 -0.17 11.44
CA VAL A 40 -4.65 -1.35 10.59
C VAL A 40 -4.26 -0.95 9.15
N LYS A 41 -5.09 -0.12 8.50
CA LYS A 41 -4.84 0.36 7.13
C LYS A 41 -3.48 1.04 6.96
N LYS A 42 -3.11 1.90 7.92
CA LYS A 42 -1.84 2.64 7.89
C LYS A 42 -0.66 1.68 8.05
N GLY A 43 -0.74 0.76 9.00
CA GLY A 43 0.29 -0.27 9.20
C GLY A 43 0.51 -1.13 7.95
N ILE A 44 -0.57 -1.56 7.29
CA ILE A 44 -0.49 -2.31 6.02
C ILE A 44 0.14 -1.47 4.90
N ALA A 45 -0.29 -0.21 4.73
CA ALA A 45 0.26 0.66 3.71
C ALA A 45 1.76 0.89 3.91
N GLU A 46 2.20 1.16 5.14
CA GLU A 46 3.62 1.33 5.48
C GLU A 46 4.44 0.05 5.31
N PHE A 47 3.87 -1.11 5.65
CA PHE A 47 4.53 -2.41 5.49
C PHE A 47 4.74 -2.74 4.01
N VAL A 48 3.68 -2.67 3.20
CA VAL A 48 3.74 -2.96 1.76
C VAL A 48 4.62 -1.93 1.02
N ALA A 49 4.61 -0.67 1.45
CA ALA A 49 5.47 0.37 0.87
C ALA A 49 6.98 0.08 1.06
N LYS A 50 7.36 -0.73 2.06
CA LYS A 50 8.76 -1.14 2.30
C LYS A 50 9.17 -2.39 1.54
N CYS A 51 8.24 -3.10 0.90
CA CYS A 51 8.54 -4.33 0.15
C CYS A 51 9.20 -4.01 -1.20
N PRO A 52 10.45 -4.42 -1.45
CA PRO A 52 11.16 -4.12 -2.70
C PRO A 52 10.50 -4.72 -3.94
N ASN A 53 9.91 -5.92 -3.81
CA ASN A 53 9.19 -6.55 -4.92
C ASN A 53 7.96 -5.73 -5.28
N CYS A 54 7.16 -5.34 -4.29
CA CYS A 54 5.99 -4.50 -4.52
C CYS A 54 6.35 -3.13 -5.10
N GLN A 55 7.46 -2.52 -4.69
CA GLN A 55 7.92 -1.26 -5.28
C GLN A 55 8.28 -1.40 -6.76
N GLN A 56 8.92 -2.50 -7.15
CA GLN A 56 9.32 -2.74 -8.54
C GLN A 56 8.13 -3.09 -9.44
N VAL A 57 7.16 -3.86 -8.95
CA VAL A 57 6.01 -4.29 -9.76
C VAL A 57 4.86 -3.28 -9.78
N LYS A 58 4.79 -2.38 -8.79
CA LYS A 58 3.70 -1.41 -8.68
C LYS A 58 3.98 -0.22 -9.58
N VAL A 59 3.40 -0.23 -10.77
CA VAL A 59 3.40 0.93 -11.66
C VAL A 59 2.57 2.05 -11.06
N GLU A 60 3.03 3.29 -11.23
CA GLU A 60 2.24 4.48 -10.95
C GLU A 60 1.07 4.56 -11.95
N HIS A 61 -0.15 4.42 -11.44
CA HIS A 61 -1.37 4.55 -12.24
C HIS A 61 -1.93 5.98 -12.24
N GLN A 62 -1.23 6.93 -11.61
CA GLN A 62 -1.63 8.33 -11.63
C GLN A 62 -1.39 8.88 -13.03
N ARG A 63 -2.34 9.68 -13.53
CA ARG A 63 -2.12 10.41 -14.78
C ARG A 63 -1.02 11.44 -14.53
N PRO A 64 0.01 11.55 -15.38
CA PRO A 64 0.95 12.64 -15.29
C PRO A 64 0.18 13.95 -15.39
N SER A 65 0.49 14.90 -14.50
CA SER A 65 -0.34 16.09 -14.25
C SER A 65 -0.39 17.10 -15.41
N GLY A 66 0.15 16.75 -16.58
CA GLY A 66 0.27 17.61 -17.75
C GLY A 66 1.22 18.79 -17.53
N LEU A 67 1.69 19.38 -18.64
CA LEU A 67 2.34 20.69 -18.59
C LEU A 67 1.26 21.77 -18.53
N ALA A 68 1.33 22.64 -17.53
CA ALA A 68 0.46 23.81 -17.46
C ALA A 68 0.74 24.72 -18.67
N GLN A 69 -0.23 24.85 -19.58
CA GLN A 69 -0.11 25.79 -20.69
C GLN A 69 -0.39 27.21 -20.18
N LYS A 70 0.57 28.12 -20.41
CA LYS A 70 0.39 29.55 -20.18
C LYS A 70 -0.60 30.08 -21.20
N ILE A 71 -1.83 30.35 -20.78
CA ILE A 71 -2.83 31.05 -21.60
C ILE A 71 -2.41 32.51 -21.64
N GLU A 72 -1.99 33.00 -22.81
CA GLU A 72 -1.80 34.44 -23.00
C GLU A 72 -3.17 35.10 -23.07
N LEU A 73 -3.53 35.82 -22.00
CA LEU A 73 -4.67 36.72 -22.03
C LEU A 73 -4.32 37.85 -23.00
N LEU A 74 -5.03 37.92 -24.12
CA LEU A 74 -5.00 39.08 -25.01
C LEU A 74 -5.39 40.31 -24.18
N LYS A 75 -4.46 41.27 -24.11
CA LYS A 75 -4.60 42.52 -23.35
C LYS A 75 -5.75 43.36 -23.85
#